data_AF-A0A2E4ZU14-F1
#
_entry.id   AF-A0A2E4ZU14-F1
#
_cell.length_a   1.000
_cell.length_b   1.000
_cell.length_c   1.000
_cell.angle_alpha   90.00
_cell.angle_beta   90.00
_cell.angle_gamma   90.00
#
_symmetry.space_group_name_H-M   'P 1'
#
loop_
_entity.id
_entity.type
_entity.pdbx_description
1 polymer ?
#
loop_
_entity_poly.entity_id
_entity_poly.type
_entity_poly.pdbx_seq_one_letter_code
_entity_poly.pdbx_strand_id
1 'polypeptide(L)'
;MILANHPKFVKQSLNYLLILSCLSLVGITRIIAQSAPPSPVPVAMLGLQPQLAKNLADGAVGLAATRLSLNLSDETGVRLLQFAAAVDSKNSNFLYLNSVVKLGREINPASIPVKVTDEQYIAYLLGVAKIQKPSYFKLLLYSLVGVLDPSHRTAIIEVHRARENGLVVDFDGIIQRLSNSFPPLPVSPNPLLPVAKAKRLGDGATKLAQLKFSEQGRQSIAGLNLMQFALAIDPKNENALFLKALLLGNHPLQVISIDTTEDVFFAYIGQILDVTENETVKLLLLHLSLIKDPTNQDVRGALQKAQLEGKDISFQALVDSLNRQTYAGSATTGGPFGGGAAKPPAKATLDEKLKNSQMRDVLVSRKWTLYNLQAKEEWFFEFRPIGAATSAQGTCKGTRGRLVHNWKRWQIRNSILTIDGYQSFKYEEVRRQWVQANGRKEIFFR
;
A
#
# COMPACT_ATOMS: atom_id res chain seq x y z
N MET A 1 29.86 -74.31 -8.57
CA MET A 1 30.82 -74.66 -9.65
C MET A 1 30.89 -73.49 -10.62
N ILE A 2 32.10 -73.15 -11.03
CA ILE A 2 32.57 -71.86 -11.59
C ILE A 2 32.67 -71.94 -13.14
N LEU A 3 32.39 -70.80 -13.82
CA LEU A 3 32.80 -70.34 -15.18
C LEU A 3 32.23 -71.09 -16.43
N ALA A 4 32.00 -70.50 -17.62
CA ALA A 4 32.48 -69.24 -18.21
C ALA A 4 31.61 -68.73 -19.41
N ASN A 5 31.62 -67.40 -19.60
CA ASN A 5 31.77 -66.56 -20.81
C ASN A 5 30.93 -66.69 -22.12
N HIS A 6 30.21 -65.58 -22.41
CA HIS A 6 29.93 -64.77 -23.63
C HIS A 6 30.49 -65.18 -25.04
N PRO A 7 29.95 -64.66 -26.20
CA PRO A 7 29.22 -63.39 -26.39
C PRO A 7 28.00 -63.38 -27.35
N LYS A 8 27.15 -62.35 -27.25
CA LYS A 8 26.23 -61.88 -28.31
C LYS A 8 26.25 -60.36 -28.36
N PHE A 9 26.86 -59.80 -29.40
CA PHE A 9 26.67 -58.42 -29.84
C PHE A 9 26.94 -58.39 -31.35
N VAL A 10 26.41 -57.38 -32.06
CA VAL A 10 26.46 -57.15 -33.53
C VAL A 10 25.23 -57.69 -34.29
N LYS A 11 24.17 -56.88 -34.33
CA LYS A 11 23.38 -56.56 -35.53
C LYS A 11 22.33 -55.49 -35.21
N GLN A 12 22.74 -54.22 -35.20
CA GLN A 12 21.85 -53.06 -35.41
C GLN A 12 22.65 -51.75 -35.52
N SER A 13 23.77 -51.78 -36.24
CA SER A 13 24.51 -50.59 -36.66
C SER A 13 24.02 -50.16 -38.05
N LEU A 14 22.74 -49.79 -38.16
CA LEU A 14 22.18 -49.12 -39.34
C LEU A 14 20.77 -48.58 -39.02
N ASN A 15 20.66 -47.71 -38.00
CA ASN A 15 19.47 -46.87 -37.75
C ASN A 15 19.67 -45.76 -36.71
N TYR A 16 20.87 -45.60 -36.14
CA TYR A 16 21.15 -44.53 -35.17
C TYR A 16 21.90 -43.31 -35.72
N LEU A 17 22.14 -43.24 -37.04
CA LEU A 17 22.80 -42.09 -37.67
C LEU A 17 21.87 -41.19 -38.51
N LEU A 18 20.55 -41.39 -38.41
CA LEU A 18 19.55 -40.62 -39.17
C LEU A 18 18.41 -40.05 -38.30
N ILE A 19 18.57 -40.05 -36.98
CA ILE A 19 17.66 -39.42 -36.00
C ILE A 19 18.46 -38.48 -35.07
N LEU A 20 19.48 -37.82 -35.61
CA LEU A 20 20.27 -36.80 -34.90
C LEU A 20 20.47 -35.50 -35.70
N SER A 21 19.68 -35.28 -36.75
CA SER A 21 19.72 -34.07 -37.60
C SER A 21 18.37 -33.34 -37.78
N CYS A 22 17.36 -33.61 -36.95
CA CYS A 22 16.09 -32.87 -36.98
C CYS A 22 15.58 -32.37 -35.61
N LEU A 23 16.45 -32.26 -34.60
CA LEU A 23 16.07 -31.77 -33.25
C LEU A 23 16.87 -30.55 -32.77
N SER A 24 17.45 -29.77 -33.69
CA SER A 24 18.17 -28.51 -33.38
C SER A 24 17.53 -27.28 -34.04
N LEU A 25 16.19 -27.24 -34.15
CA LEU A 25 15.44 -26.08 -34.66
C LEU A 25 14.08 -25.92 -33.95
N VAL A 26 14.07 -26.05 -32.63
CA VAL A 26 13.07 -25.40 -31.76
C VAL A 26 13.85 -24.65 -30.67
N GLY A 27 14.71 -23.75 -31.14
CA GLY A 27 15.34 -22.74 -30.32
C GLY A 27 14.27 -21.76 -29.86
N ILE A 28 14.05 -21.74 -28.56
CA ILE A 28 13.19 -20.87 -27.76
C ILE A 28 13.18 -19.44 -28.32
N THR A 29 12.19 -19.14 -29.15
CA THR A 29 11.69 -17.77 -29.36
C THR A 29 10.47 -17.60 -28.46
N ARG A 30 10.70 -17.63 -27.14
CA ARG A 30 9.89 -16.77 -26.28
C ARG A 30 10.33 -15.35 -26.59
N ILE A 31 9.72 -14.79 -27.63
CA ILE A 31 9.58 -13.35 -27.77
C ILE A 31 8.95 -12.91 -26.45
N ILE A 32 9.77 -12.36 -25.56
CA ILE A 32 9.31 -11.44 -24.55
C ILE A 32 8.57 -10.39 -25.37
N ALA A 33 7.24 -10.44 -25.35
CA ALA A 33 6.44 -9.33 -25.78
C ALA A 33 6.84 -8.17 -24.87
N GLN A 34 7.84 -7.40 -25.31
CA GLN A 34 8.04 -6.06 -24.83
C GLN A 34 6.72 -5.37 -25.10
N SER A 35 5.93 -5.18 -24.05
CA SER A 35 4.83 -4.22 -24.07
C SER A 35 5.38 -2.97 -24.73
N ALA A 36 4.76 -2.54 -25.83
CA ALA A 36 5.13 -1.30 -26.49
C ALA A 36 5.32 -0.22 -25.41
N PRO A 37 6.39 0.59 -25.48
CA PRO A 37 6.58 1.64 -24.50
C PRO A 37 5.28 2.46 -24.41
N PRO A 38 4.79 2.77 -23.20
CA PRO A 38 3.58 3.57 -23.06
C PRO A 38 3.73 4.83 -23.91
N SER A 39 2.67 5.18 -24.64
CA SER A 39 2.68 6.36 -25.51
C SER A 39 3.20 7.56 -24.72
N PRO A 40 4.16 8.32 -25.26
CA PRO A 40 4.82 9.39 -24.52
C PRO A 40 3.78 10.39 -24.04
N VAL A 41 3.67 10.55 -22.73
CA VAL A 41 2.87 11.62 -22.13
C VAL A 41 3.60 12.93 -22.46
N PRO A 42 2.96 13.90 -23.14
CA PRO A 42 3.61 15.17 -23.43
C PRO A 42 4.07 15.85 -22.13
N VAL A 43 5.25 16.49 -22.12
CA VAL A 43 5.75 17.28 -20.97
C VAL A 43 4.71 18.30 -20.49
N ALA A 44 3.90 18.84 -21.41
CA ALA A 44 2.79 19.75 -21.13
C ALA A 44 1.68 19.11 -20.26
N MET A 45 1.45 17.80 -20.35
CA MET A 45 0.47 17.07 -19.52
C MET A 45 0.96 16.79 -18.10
N LEU A 46 2.27 16.88 -17.86
CA LEU A 46 2.87 16.77 -16.52
C LEU A 46 2.92 18.10 -15.76
N GLY A 47 2.66 19.23 -16.44
CA GLY A 47 2.79 20.57 -15.85
C GLY A 47 4.20 20.92 -15.40
N LEU A 48 5.22 20.22 -15.89
CA LEU A 48 6.63 20.43 -15.54
C LEU A 48 7.22 21.56 -16.39
N GLN A 49 8.09 22.36 -15.76
CA GLN A 49 8.94 23.27 -16.51
C GLN A 49 9.86 22.46 -17.44
N PRO A 50 10.00 22.82 -18.72
CA PRO A 50 10.81 22.06 -19.68
C PRO A 50 12.24 21.78 -19.20
N GLN A 51 12.86 22.76 -18.52
CA GLN A 51 14.21 22.60 -17.97
C GLN A 51 14.28 21.53 -16.86
N LEU A 52 13.25 21.46 -16.01
CA LEU A 52 13.18 20.44 -14.96
C LEU A 52 13.02 19.04 -15.58
N ALA A 53 12.13 18.90 -16.56
CA ALA A 53 11.93 17.64 -17.26
C ALA A 53 13.22 17.17 -17.96
N LYS A 54 13.92 18.09 -18.62
CA LYS A 54 15.22 17.84 -19.23
C LYS A 54 16.25 17.36 -18.21
N ASN A 55 16.43 18.07 -17.10
CA ASN A 55 17.41 17.71 -16.07
C ASN A 55 17.15 16.34 -15.44
N LEU A 56 15.87 16.00 -15.21
CA LEU A 56 15.46 14.69 -14.74
C LEU A 56 15.80 13.60 -15.77
N ALA A 57 15.45 13.79 -17.04
CA ALA A 57 15.79 12.82 -18.08
C ALA A 57 17.31 12.67 -18.26
N ASP A 58 18.05 13.79 -18.27
CA ASP A 58 19.52 13.81 -18.41
C ASP A 58 20.22 13.02 -17.30
N GLY A 59 19.83 13.24 -16.03
CA GLY A 59 20.40 12.50 -14.90
C GLY A 59 20.10 11.00 -14.97
N ALA A 60 18.86 10.63 -15.31
CA ALA A 60 18.49 9.23 -15.48
C ALA A 60 19.25 8.56 -16.63
N VAL A 61 19.43 9.24 -17.75
CA VAL A 61 20.16 8.72 -18.92
C VAL A 61 21.64 8.54 -18.62
N GLY A 62 22.28 9.47 -17.91
CA GLY A 62 23.69 9.33 -17.51
C GLY A 62 23.95 8.09 -16.65
N LEU A 63 23.08 7.83 -15.67
CA LEU A 63 23.14 6.62 -14.84
C LEU A 63 22.79 5.36 -15.63
N ALA A 64 21.77 5.42 -16.48
CA ALA A 64 21.38 4.30 -17.34
C ALA A 64 22.52 3.88 -18.26
N ALA A 65 23.24 4.83 -18.87
CA ALA A 65 24.36 4.54 -19.76
C ALA A 65 25.46 3.75 -19.07
N THR A 66 25.82 4.17 -17.85
CA THR A 66 26.86 3.53 -17.04
C THR A 66 26.48 2.11 -16.64
N ARG A 67 25.22 1.87 -16.28
CA ARG A 67 24.73 0.54 -15.89
C ARG A 67 24.57 -0.38 -17.11
N LEU A 68 23.93 0.12 -18.16
CA LEU A 68 23.64 -0.66 -19.37
C LEU A 68 24.90 -0.98 -20.19
N SER A 69 25.96 -0.17 -20.11
CA SER A 69 27.25 -0.51 -20.74
C SER A 69 27.91 -1.72 -20.09
N LEU A 70 27.66 -1.96 -18.80
CA LEU A 70 28.17 -3.13 -18.07
C LEU A 70 27.25 -4.34 -18.29
N ASN A 71 25.93 -4.11 -18.31
CA ASN A 71 24.94 -5.15 -18.53
C ASN A 71 23.69 -4.58 -19.19
N LEU A 72 23.46 -4.92 -20.47
CA LEU A 72 22.28 -4.47 -21.23
C LEU A 72 20.94 -4.92 -20.64
N SER A 73 20.95 -5.94 -19.78
CA SER A 73 19.77 -6.45 -19.06
C SER A 73 19.66 -5.92 -17.63
N ASP A 74 20.47 -4.93 -17.24
CA ASP A 74 20.38 -4.31 -15.91
C ASP A 74 19.00 -3.66 -15.71
N GLU A 75 18.21 -4.22 -14.79
CA GLU A 75 16.84 -3.78 -14.56
C GLU A 75 16.77 -2.31 -14.15
N THR A 76 17.71 -1.84 -13.31
CA THR A 76 17.79 -0.44 -12.89
C THR A 76 18.08 0.47 -14.07
N GLY A 77 19.03 0.10 -14.95
CA GLY A 77 19.34 0.81 -16.18
C GLY A 77 18.15 0.92 -17.12
N VAL A 78 17.38 -0.16 -17.29
CA VAL A 78 16.14 -0.16 -18.10
C VAL A 78 15.08 0.75 -17.47
N ARG A 79 14.89 0.70 -16.15
CA ARG A 79 13.93 1.54 -15.42
C ARG A 79 14.29 3.02 -15.49
N LEU A 80 15.58 3.37 -15.40
CA LEU A 80 16.08 4.73 -15.61
C LEU A 80 15.79 5.23 -17.02
N LEU A 81 16.00 4.38 -18.04
CA LEU A 81 15.69 4.73 -19.43
C LEU A 81 14.18 4.92 -19.67
N GLN A 82 13.34 4.07 -19.06
CA GLN A 82 11.88 4.22 -19.08
C GLN A 82 11.43 5.52 -18.40
N PHE A 83 12.03 5.86 -17.26
CA PHE A 83 11.78 7.13 -16.59
C PHE A 83 12.13 8.32 -17.48
N ALA A 84 13.31 8.32 -18.10
CA ALA A 84 13.72 9.39 -19.00
C ALA A 84 12.72 9.57 -20.16
N ALA A 85 12.26 8.46 -20.76
CA ALA A 85 11.22 8.48 -21.79
C ALA A 85 9.91 9.11 -21.30
N ALA A 86 9.51 8.78 -20.07
CA ALA A 86 8.24 9.22 -19.49
C ALA A 86 8.24 10.70 -19.10
N VAL A 87 9.40 11.24 -18.71
CA VAL A 87 9.54 12.64 -18.27
C VAL A 87 9.89 13.57 -19.43
N ASP A 88 10.77 13.15 -20.34
CA ASP A 88 11.11 13.90 -21.55
C ASP A 88 11.48 12.96 -22.72
N SER A 89 10.45 12.49 -23.42
CA SER A 89 10.60 11.62 -24.61
C SER A 89 11.41 12.23 -25.76
N LYS A 90 11.61 13.55 -25.78
CA LYS A 90 12.37 14.26 -26.82
C LYS A 90 13.80 14.58 -26.39
N ASN A 91 14.20 14.18 -25.18
CA ASN A 91 15.56 14.38 -24.69
C ASN A 91 16.57 13.71 -25.64
N SER A 92 17.56 14.47 -26.10
CA SER A 92 18.53 14.02 -27.09
C SER A 92 19.40 12.86 -26.58
N ASN A 93 19.78 12.90 -25.31
CA ASN A 93 20.59 11.85 -24.68
C ASN A 93 19.78 10.55 -24.56
N PHE A 94 18.50 10.67 -24.17
CA PHE A 94 17.58 9.53 -24.14
C PHE A 94 17.42 8.90 -25.53
N LEU A 95 17.14 9.70 -26.55
CA LEU A 95 16.96 9.21 -27.92
C LEU A 95 18.21 8.49 -28.43
N TYR A 96 19.39 9.06 -28.18
CA TYR A 96 20.66 8.43 -28.48
C TYR A 96 20.81 7.07 -27.77
N LEU A 97 20.76 7.05 -26.43
CA LEU A 97 20.99 5.83 -25.66
C LEU A 97 19.96 4.73 -26.00
N ASN A 98 18.68 5.10 -26.12
CA ASN A 98 17.61 4.19 -26.50
C ASN A 98 17.82 3.59 -27.89
N SER A 99 18.34 4.38 -28.85
CA SER A 99 18.68 3.86 -30.18
C SER A 99 19.85 2.87 -30.14
N VAL A 100 20.90 3.16 -29.36
CA VAL A 100 22.07 2.27 -29.20
C VAL A 100 21.64 0.94 -28.58
N VAL A 101 20.83 0.99 -27.51
CA VAL A 101 20.26 -0.19 -26.84
C VAL A 101 19.41 -1.03 -27.79
N LYS A 102 18.48 -0.40 -28.54
CA LYS A 102 17.60 -1.12 -29.49
C LYS A 102 18.35 -1.77 -30.65
N LEU A 103 19.46 -1.16 -31.08
CA LEU A 103 20.32 -1.69 -32.13
C LEU A 103 21.30 -2.76 -31.60
N GLY A 104 21.29 -3.05 -30.30
CA GLY A 104 22.20 -4.03 -29.68
C GLY A 104 23.68 -3.63 -29.79
N ARG A 105 23.96 -2.33 -29.89
CA ARG A 105 25.33 -1.81 -30.02
C ARG A 105 25.98 -1.63 -28.67
N GLU A 106 27.31 -1.64 -28.66
CA GLU A 106 28.09 -1.30 -27.49
C GLU A 106 27.79 0.14 -27.05
N ILE A 107 27.55 0.32 -25.75
CA ILE A 107 27.26 1.61 -25.16
C ILE A 107 28.58 2.19 -24.65
N ASN A 108 28.97 3.35 -25.17
CA ASN A 108 30.06 4.14 -24.60
C ASN A 108 29.47 5.23 -23.67
N PRO A 109 29.58 5.09 -22.34
CA PRO A 109 29.04 6.08 -21.40
C PRO A 109 29.67 7.46 -21.56
N ALA A 110 30.90 7.55 -22.06
CA ALA A 110 31.58 8.83 -22.28
C ALA A 110 30.94 9.68 -23.39
N SER A 111 30.13 9.07 -24.27
CA SER A 111 29.36 9.78 -25.28
C SER A 111 28.13 10.51 -24.71
N ILE A 112 27.77 10.24 -23.46
CA ILE A 112 26.71 10.95 -22.75
C ILE A 112 27.36 12.02 -21.86
N PRO A 113 27.08 13.33 -22.10
CA PRO A 113 27.80 14.41 -21.43
C PRO A 113 27.43 14.59 -19.95
N VAL A 114 26.41 13.88 -19.47
CA VAL A 114 25.87 14.02 -18.12
C VAL A 114 26.50 12.97 -17.21
N LYS A 115 27.30 13.43 -16.24
CA LYS A 115 27.91 12.59 -15.21
C LYS A 115 27.31 12.96 -13.85
N VAL A 116 26.58 12.03 -13.26
CA VAL A 116 25.96 12.17 -11.94
C VAL A 116 26.14 10.87 -11.18
N THR A 117 26.32 10.93 -9.87
CA THR A 117 26.32 9.73 -9.02
C THR A 117 24.91 9.35 -8.58
N ASP A 118 24.70 8.09 -8.17
CA ASP A 118 23.41 7.65 -7.61
C ASP A 118 23.00 8.55 -6.43
N GLU A 119 23.92 8.88 -5.53
CA GLU A 119 23.68 9.74 -4.35
C GLU A 119 23.22 11.16 -4.73
N GLN A 120 23.91 11.79 -5.68
CA GLN A 120 23.57 13.14 -6.17
C GLN A 120 22.20 13.14 -6.82
N TYR A 121 21.91 12.12 -7.62
CA TYR A 121 20.65 12.03 -8.33
C TYR A 121 19.48 11.69 -7.40
N ILE A 122 19.67 10.80 -6.42
CA ILE A 122 18.69 10.52 -5.36
C ILE A 122 18.36 11.81 -4.59
N ALA A 123 19.37 12.56 -4.16
CA ALA A 123 19.15 13.82 -3.45
C ALA A 123 18.34 14.82 -4.29
N TYR A 124 18.64 14.90 -5.59
CA TYR A 124 17.90 15.72 -6.53
C TYR A 124 16.43 15.28 -6.67
N LEU A 125 16.17 13.99 -6.90
CA LEU A 125 14.82 13.42 -7.02
C LEU A 125 13.97 13.69 -5.77
N LEU A 126 14.55 13.51 -4.58
CA LEU A 126 13.89 13.80 -3.31
C LEU A 126 13.59 15.29 -3.14
N GLY A 127 14.51 16.16 -3.54
CA GLY A 127 14.32 17.61 -3.54
C GLY A 127 13.13 18.03 -4.41
N VAL A 128 13.05 17.47 -5.62
CA VAL A 128 11.91 17.70 -6.53
C VAL A 128 10.63 17.13 -5.93
N ALA A 129 10.62 15.90 -5.42
CA ALA A 129 9.43 15.28 -4.87
C ALA A 129 8.81 16.07 -3.69
N LYS A 130 9.64 16.71 -2.86
CA LYS A 130 9.20 17.51 -1.71
C LYS A 130 8.30 18.68 -2.11
N ILE A 131 8.64 19.38 -3.20
CA ILE A 131 7.92 20.57 -3.65
C ILE A 131 6.70 20.25 -4.54
N GLN A 132 6.57 19.00 -5.00
CA GLN A 132 5.46 18.58 -5.86
C GLN A 132 4.18 18.31 -5.08
N LYS A 133 3.04 18.66 -5.70
CA LYS A 133 1.71 18.29 -5.23
C LYS A 133 1.49 16.76 -5.34
N PRO A 134 0.61 16.18 -4.52
CA PRO A 134 0.23 14.77 -4.62
C PRO A 134 -0.20 14.39 -6.04
N SER A 135 0.56 13.49 -6.68
CA SER A 135 0.41 13.10 -8.08
C SER A 135 1.17 11.82 -8.37
N TYR A 136 0.82 11.13 -9.46
CA TYR A 136 1.58 9.96 -9.93
C TYR A 136 3.00 10.33 -10.33
N PHE A 137 3.26 11.57 -10.76
CA PHE A 137 4.62 12.06 -10.99
C PHE A 137 5.45 12.09 -9.71
N LYS A 138 4.90 12.65 -8.62
CA LYS A 138 5.58 12.61 -7.31
C LYS A 138 5.87 11.18 -6.85
N LEU A 139 4.92 10.27 -7.05
CA LEU A 139 5.09 8.86 -6.73
C LEU A 139 6.17 8.21 -7.60
N LEU A 140 6.24 8.53 -8.90
CA LEU A 140 7.29 8.06 -9.81
C LEU A 140 8.69 8.45 -9.32
N LEU A 141 8.85 9.68 -8.80
CA LEU A 141 10.13 10.13 -8.23
C LEU A 141 10.55 9.24 -7.04
N TYR A 142 9.64 8.96 -6.11
CA TYR A 142 9.94 8.06 -4.99
C TYR A 142 10.19 6.62 -5.45
N SER A 143 9.42 6.12 -6.42
CA SER A 143 9.64 4.80 -7.01
C SER A 143 11.02 4.70 -7.67
N LEU A 144 11.48 5.74 -8.37
CA LEU A 144 12.82 5.76 -8.96
C LEU A 144 13.92 5.82 -7.90
N VAL A 145 13.73 6.57 -6.81
CA VAL A 145 14.64 6.52 -5.65
C VAL A 145 14.74 5.10 -5.10
N GLY A 146 13.61 4.39 -4.96
CA GLY A 146 13.61 2.99 -4.51
C GLY A 146 14.25 2.00 -5.49
N VAL A 147 14.34 2.35 -6.78
CA VAL A 147 15.08 1.56 -7.79
C VAL A 147 16.59 1.79 -7.68
N LEU A 148 17.01 3.02 -7.35
CA LEU A 148 18.43 3.38 -7.20
C LEU A 148 18.99 2.95 -5.84
N ASP A 149 18.21 3.14 -4.77
CA ASP A 149 18.51 2.70 -3.41
C ASP A 149 17.28 1.97 -2.82
N PRO A 150 17.24 0.63 -2.93
CA PRO A 150 16.17 -0.19 -2.37
C PRO A 150 16.02 -0.12 -0.86
N SER A 151 16.97 0.49 -0.14
CA SER A 151 16.93 0.69 1.31
C SER A 151 16.48 2.10 1.71
N HIS A 152 16.24 2.99 0.74
CA HIS A 152 15.95 4.39 1.03
C HIS A 152 14.64 4.57 1.79
N ARG A 153 14.75 4.99 3.06
CA ARG A 153 13.63 5.03 4.02
C ARG A 153 12.43 5.81 3.53
N THR A 154 12.65 7.02 3.04
CA THR A 154 11.57 7.90 2.57
C THR A 154 10.84 7.31 1.37
N ALA A 155 11.56 6.68 0.44
CA ALA A 155 10.94 6.09 -0.75
C ALA A 155 10.06 4.90 -0.36
N ILE A 156 10.57 4.02 0.52
CA ILE A 156 9.84 2.90 1.06
C ILE A 156 8.55 3.37 1.77
N ILE A 157 8.64 4.39 2.62
CA ILE A 157 7.48 4.93 3.34
C ILE A 157 6.43 5.50 2.37
N GLU A 158 6.84 6.35 1.43
CA GLU A 158 5.90 7.03 0.54
C GLU A 158 5.24 6.08 -0.46
N VAL A 159 6.00 5.12 -1.03
CA VAL A 159 5.46 4.08 -1.90
C VAL A 159 4.50 3.16 -1.13
N HIS A 160 4.87 2.77 0.09
CA HIS A 160 3.98 1.98 0.94
C HIS A 160 2.69 2.73 1.28
N ARG A 161 2.79 4.01 1.67
CA ARG A 161 1.63 4.85 1.97
C ARG A 161 0.71 4.98 0.75
N ALA A 162 1.26 5.16 -0.45
CA ALA A 162 0.46 5.19 -1.67
C ALA A 162 -0.31 3.87 -1.87
N ARG A 163 0.33 2.72 -1.64
CA ARG A 163 -0.30 1.39 -1.72
C ARG A 163 -1.45 1.25 -0.73
N GLU A 164 -1.27 1.69 0.52
CA GLU A 164 -2.33 1.63 1.55
C GLU A 164 -3.54 2.49 1.20
N ASN A 165 -3.35 3.56 0.43
CA ASN A 165 -4.42 4.41 -0.07
C ASN A 165 -5.05 3.89 -1.39
N GLY A 166 -4.72 2.66 -1.79
CA GLY A 166 -5.27 2.03 -3.00
C GLY A 166 -4.74 2.62 -4.31
N LEU A 167 -3.61 3.33 -4.27
CA LEU A 167 -2.97 3.85 -5.46
C LEU A 167 -2.16 2.75 -6.15
N VAL A 168 -1.99 2.91 -7.47
CA VAL A 168 -1.12 2.05 -8.26
C VAL A 168 0.32 2.43 -7.97
N VAL A 169 1.12 1.47 -7.55
CA VAL A 169 2.51 1.69 -7.08
C VAL A 169 3.57 0.91 -7.85
N ASP A 170 3.17 0.04 -8.78
CA ASP A 170 4.11 -0.58 -9.71
C ASP A 170 4.60 0.47 -10.72
N PHE A 171 5.88 0.39 -11.07
CA PHE A 171 6.57 1.43 -11.85
C PHE A 171 5.87 1.70 -13.19
N ASP A 172 5.49 0.65 -13.91
CA ASP A 172 4.82 0.74 -15.21
C ASP A 172 3.40 1.34 -15.09
N GLY A 173 2.64 0.90 -14.09
CA GLY A 173 1.31 1.41 -13.79
C GLY A 173 1.31 2.86 -13.33
N ILE A 174 2.37 3.32 -12.66
CA ILE A 174 2.60 4.73 -12.34
C ILE A 174 2.83 5.53 -13.63
N ILE A 175 3.72 5.07 -14.52
CA ILE A 175 4.01 5.74 -15.80
C ILE A 175 2.73 5.94 -16.62
N GLN A 176 1.89 4.91 -16.71
CA GLN A 176 0.61 4.97 -17.43
C GLN A 176 -0.38 5.99 -16.85
N ARG A 177 -0.18 6.44 -15.61
CA ARG A 177 -1.09 7.35 -14.89
C ARG A 177 -0.47 8.71 -14.59
N LEU A 178 0.65 9.04 -15.22
CA LEU A 178 1.42 10.24 -14.92
C LEU A 178 0.64 11.56 -15.00
N SER A 179 -0.31 11.66 -15.93
CA SER A 179 -1.20 12.83 -16.08
C SER A 179 -2.28 12.92 -15.00
N ASN A 180 -2.47 11.88 -14.19
CA ASN A 180 -3.47 11.86 -13.14
C ASN A 180 -2.90 12.47 -11.85
N SER A 181 -3.66 13.38 -11.24
CA SER A 181 -3.49 13.75 -9.85
C SER A 181 -4.34 12.82 -8.97
N PHE A 182 -3.96 12.69 -7.71
CA PHE A 182 -4.79 12.04 -6.69
C PHE A 182 -5.02 13.03 -5.55
N PRO A 183 -6.16 12.91 -4.83
CA PRO A 183 -6.46 13.80 -3.73
C PRO A 183 -5.31 13.77 -2.71
N PRO A 184 -5.03 14.91 -2.06
CA PRO A 184 -4.04 14.95 -0.99
C PRO A 184 -4.40 13.91 0.06
N LEU A 185 -3.38 13.17 0.49
CA LEU A 185 -3.53 12.16 1.52
C LEU A 185 -4.04 12.82 2.80
N PRO A 186 -4.86 12.11 3.61
CA PRO A 186 -5.29 12.62 4.90
C PRO A 186 -4.07 13.06 5.71
N VAL A 187 -4.14 14.26 6.28
CA VAL A 187 -3.06 14.77 7.12
C VAL A 187 -2.99 13.90 8.37
N SER A 188 -1.81 13.35 8.67
CA SER A 188 -1.60 12.61 9.92
C SER A 188 -1.87 13.55 11.10
N PRO A 189 -2.75 13.18 12.04
CA PRO A 189 -3.12 14.04 13.15
C PRO A 189 -1.94 14.21 14.11
N ASN A 190 -2.01 15.22 14.97
CA ASN A 190 -1.05 15.36 16.05
C ASN A 190 -1.36 14.34 17.15
N PRO A 191 -0.33 13.83 17.85
CA PRO A 191 -0.53 12.88 18.94
C PRO A 191 -1.33 13.49 20.10
N LEU A 192 -2.07 12.67 20.84
CA LEU A 192 -2.83 13.10 22.02
C LEU A 192 -1.92 13.47 23.20
N LEU A 193 -0.77 12.81 23.32
CA LEU A 193 0.25 13.16 24.29
C LEU A 193 1.16 14.26 23.73
N PRO A 194 1.85 15.02 24.60
CA PRO A 194 2.92 15.92 24.16
C PRO A 194 3.88 15.21 23.22
N VAL A 195 4.24 15.87 22.11
CA VAL A 195 5.01 15.27 21.00
C VAL A 195 6.26 14.53 21.47
N ALA A 196 7.00 15.09 22.44
CA ALA A 196 8.19 14.44 23.00
C ALA A 196 7.87 13.10 23.71
N LYS A 197 6.79 13.04 24.48
CA LYS A 197 6.35 11.82 25.17
C LYS A 197 5.83 10.78 24.18
N ALA A 198 4.99 11.22 23.24
CA ALA A 198 4.46 10.37 22.17
C ALA A 198 5.58 9.76 21.32
N LYS A 199 6.55 10.58 20.89
CA LYS A 199 7.70 10.14 20.11
C LYS A 199 8.54 9.12 20.88
N ARG A 200 8.85 9.36 22.15
CA ARG A 200 9.65 8.42 22.96
C ARG A 200 8.93 7.08 23.15
N LEU A 201 7.62 7.10 23.39
CA LEU A 201 6.80 5.88 23.43
C LEU A 201 6.77 5.16 22.08
N GLY A 202 6.56 5.90 20.99
CA GLY A 202 6.52 5.37 19.63
C GLY A 202 7.86 4.75 19.18
N ASP A 203 8.97 5.42 19.46
CA ASP A 203 10.32 4.91 19.15
C ASP A 203 10.64 3.67 19.98
N GLY A 204 10.41 3.70 21.29
CA GLY A 204 10.64 2.53 22.15
C GLY A 204 9.79 1.32 21.73
N ALA A 205 8.51 1.54 21.44
CA ALA A 205 7.63 0.49 20.93
C ALA A 205 8.08 -0.03 19.56
N THR A 206 8.55 0.85 18.67
CA THR A 206 9.08 0.44 17.36
C THR A 206 10.34 -0.41 17.49
N LYS A 207 11.26 -0.03 18.39
CA LYS A 207 12.49 -0.79 18.65
C LYS A 207 12.17 -2.17 19.18
N LEU A 208 11.28 -2.27 20.17
CA LEU A 208 10.86 -3.55 20.72
C LEU A 208 10.08 -4.38 19.69
N ALA A 209 9.24 -3.75 18.86
CA ALA A 209 8.55 -4.43 17.78
C ALA A 209 9.53 -5.10 16.82
N GLN A 210 10.57 -4.37 16.39
CA GLN A 210 11.65 -4.90 15.57
C GLN A 210 12.32 -6.13 16.22
N LEU A 211 12.65 -6.05 17.51
CA LEU A 211 13.24 -7.19 18.24
C LEU A 211 12.31 -8.41 18.21
N LYS A 212 11.01 -8.21 18.50
CA LYS A 212 10.03 -9.31 18.46
C LYS A 212 9.84 -9.89 17.07
N PHE A 213 9.91 -9.08 16.00
CA PHE A 213 9.87 -9.60 14.64
C PHE A 213 11.13 -10.38 14.26
N SER A 214 12.30 -10.00 14.77
CA SER A 214 13.54 -10.75 14.57
C SER A 214 13.56 -12.07 15.35
N GLU A 215 13.03 -12.08 16.57
CA GLU A 215 12.99 -13.26 17.46
C GLU A 215 11.91 -14.28 17.04
N GLN A 216 10.70 -13.81 16.73
CA GLN A 216 9.51 -14.65 16.55
C GLN A 216 8.97 -14.63 15.11
N GLY A 217 9.64 -13.92 14.21
CA GLY A 217 9.23 -13.73 12.82
C GLY A 217 8.20 -12.62 12.63
N ARG A 218 7.90 -12.32 11.35
CA ARG A 218 7.03 -11.22 10.92
C ARG A 218 5.58 -11.29 11.45
N GLN A 219 5.15 -12.46 11.91
CA GLN A 219 3.80 -12.71 12.45
C GLN A 219 3.73 -12.61 13.99
N SER A 220 4.80 -12.14 14.63
CA SER A 220 4.81 -11.91 16.08
C SER A 220 3.64 -11.03 16.51
N ILE A 221 2.73 -11.59 17.33
CA ILE A 221 1.59 -10.82 17.88
C ILE A 221 2.10 -9.66 18.74
N ALA A 222 3.13 -9.88 19.55
CA ALA A 222 3.74 -8.83 20.36
C ALA A 222 4.35 -7.73 19.48
N GLY A 223 5.08 -8.11 18.42
CA GLY A 223 5.63 -7.16 17.46
C GLY A 223 4.55 -6.35 16.74
N LEU A 224 3.47 -7.01 16.29
CA LEU A 224 2.35 -6.33 15.63
C LEU A 224 1.65 -5.37 16.58
N ASN A 225 1.39 -5.76 17.83
CA ASN A 225 0.78 -4.90 18.83
C ASN A 225 1.65 -3.67 19.12
N LEU A 226 2.95 -3.86 19.35
CA LEU A 226 3.90 -2.76 19.58
C LEU A 226 3.95 -1.78 18.41
N MET A 227 3.98 -2.29 17.17
CA MET A 227 3.96 -1.45 15.96
C MET A 227 2.64 -0.68 15.81
N GLN A 228 1.50 -1.35 16.06
CA GLN A 228 0.19 -0.69 16.04
C GLN A 228 0.08 0.40 17.10
N PHE A 229 0.58 0.15 18.31
CA PHE A 229 0.65 1.15 19.36
C PHE A 229 1.53 2.33 18.96
N ALA A 230 2.73 2.07 18.41
CA ALA A 230 3.65 3.12 18.00
C ALA A 230 3.00 4.12 17.01
N LEU A 231 2.27 3.60 16.03
CA LEU A 231 1.55 4.42 15.05
C LEU A 231 0.29 5.08 15.60
N ALA A 232 -0.34 4.51 16.61
CA ALA A 232 -1.51 5.11 17.25
C ALA A 232 -1.12 6.24 18.22
N ILE A 233 -0.01 6.09 18.93
CA ILE A 233 0.48 7.08 19.90
C ILE A 233 1.21 8.23 19.22
N ASP A 234 1.96 7.95 18.15
CA ASP A 234 2.65 8.93 17.32
C ASP A 234 2.43 8.60 15.82
N PRO A 235 1.34 9.11 15.21
CA PRO A 235 1.01 8.84 13.81
C PRO A 235 2.03 9.33 12.79
N LYS A 236 2.98 10.18 13.21
CA LYS A 236 4.06 10.73 12.37
C LYS A 236 5.41 10.04 12.65
N ASN A 237 5.44 9.01 13.48
CA ASN A 237 6.68 8.32 13.83
C ASN A 237 7.31 7.65 12.59
N GLU A 238 8.39 8.24 12.08
CA GLU A 238 9.06 7.75 10.87
C GLU A 238 9.67 6.37 11.04
N ASN A 239 10.11 6.00 12.24
CA ASN A 239 10.65 4.67 12.53
C ASN A 239 9.54 3.62 12.43
N ALA A 240 8.38 3.87 13.04
CA ALA A 240 7.24 2.97 13.01
C ALA A 240 6.68 2.82 11.59
N LEU A 241 6.57 3.93 10.85
CA LEU A 241 6.13 3.93 9.45
C LEU A 241 7.10 3.13 8.57
N PHE A 242 8.40 3.30 8.78
CA PHE A 242 9.41 2.55 8.05
C PHE A 242 9.34 1.05 8.36
N LEU A 243 9.27 0.68 9.64
CA LEU A 243 9.16 -0.72 10.05
C LEU A 243 7.91 -1.39 9.46
N LYS A 244 6.76 -0.70 9.52
CA LYS A 244 5.51 -1.17 8.90
C LYS A 244 5.66 -1.38 7.39
N ALA A 245 6.28 -0.42 6.71
CA ALA A 245 6.50 -0.50 5.27
C ALA A 245 7.42 -1.67 4.89
N LEU A 246 8.47 -1.94 5.67
CA LEU A 246 9.33 -3.11 5.47
C LEU A 246 8.56 -4.44 5.64
N LEU A 247 7.73 -4.52 6.70
CA LEU A 247 6.96 -5.73 7.01
C LEU A 247 5.94 -6.04 5.92
N LEU A 248 5.10 -5.07 5.57
CA LEU A 248 4.00 -5.22 4.61
C LEU A 248 4.48 -5.18 3.15
N GLY A 249 5.61 -4.55 2.89
CA GLY A 249 6.27 -4.57 1.59
C GLY A 249 7.08 -5.84 1.31
N ASN A 250 7.17 -6.75 2.28
CA ASN A 250 8.01 -7.95 2.25
C ASN A 250 9.51 -7.65 2.01
N HIS A 251 9.98 -6.47 2.39
CA HIS A 251 11.40 -6.12 2.35
C HIS A 251 12.15 -6.77 3.52
N PRO A 252 13.45 -7.08 3.40
CA PRO A 252 14.27 -7.51 4.53
C PRO A 252 14.14 -6.53 5.70
N LEU A 253 14.02 -7.07 6.92
CA LEU A 253 14.00 -6.23 8.12
C LEU A 253 15.38 -5.60 8.28
N GLN A 254 15.42 -4.27 8.30
CA GLN A 254 16.64 -3.50 8.48
C GLN A 254 16.71 -3.00 9.92
N VAL A 255 17.90 -3.02 10.52
CA VAL A 255 18.10 -2.53 11.89
C VAL A 255 17.73 -1.05 11.98
N ILE A 256 16.84 -0.71 12.91
CA ILE A 256 16.45 0.68 13.16
C ILE A 256 17.29 1.17 14.34
N SER A 257 18.08 2.21 14.09
CA SER A 257 18.92 2.86 15.09
C SER A 257 18.07 3.73 16.02
N ILE A 258 17.50 3.11 17.05
CA ILE A 258 16.87 3.76 18.19
C ILE A 258 17.66 3.36 19.43
N ASP A 259 18.21 4.36 20.11
CA ASP A 259 18.96 4.19 21.35
C ASP A 259 17.99 4.04 22.54
N THR A 260 17.42 2.85 22.69
CA THR A 260 16.53 2.50 23.79
C THR A 260 16.59 1.00 24.02
N THR A 261 16.80 0.58 25.27
CA THR A 261 16.73 -0.83 25.69
C THR A 261 15.32 -1.19 26.14
N GLU A 262 15.02 -2.49 26.20
CA GLU A 262 13.74 -3.00 26.68
C GLU A 262 13.44 -2.50 28.11
N ASP A 263 14.41 -2.55 29.02
CA ASP A 263 14.25 -2.08 30.40
C ASP A 263 13.98 -0.58 30.49
N VAL A 264 14.70 0.24 29.71
CA VAL A 264 14.47 1.69 29.66
C VAL A 264 13.09 2.01 29.11
N PHE A 265 12.62 1.27 28.11
CA PHE A 265 11.28 1.45 27.55
C PHE A 265 10.19 1.12 28.58
N PHE A 266 10.27 -0.03 29.25
CA PHE A 266 9.26 -0.43 30.23
C PHE A 266 9.29 0.40 31.51
N ALA A 267 10.46 0.87 31.95
CA ALA A 267 10.55 1.86 33.02
C ALA A 267 9.84 3.17 32.64
N TYR A 268 9.99 3.59 31.38
CA TYR A 268 9.29 4.77 30.86
C TYR A 268 7.78 4.57 30.75
N ILE A 269 7.31 3.37 30.38
CA ILE A 269 5.88 3.03 30.42
C ILE A 269 5.32 3.26 31.84
N GLY A 270 6.01 2.78 32.88
CA GLY A 270 5.63 2.99 34.27
C GLY A 270 5.47 4.48 34.61
N GLN A 271 6.46 5.30 34.26
CA GLN A 271 6.40 6.75 34.49
C GLN A 271 5.20 7.42 33.79
N ILE A 272 4.82 6.96 32.59
CA ILE A 272 3.67 7.52 31.87
C ILE A 272 2.34 7.07 32.48
N LEU A 273 2.25 5.81 32.95
CA LEU A 273 1.06 5.30 33.62
C LEU A 273 0.66 6.16 34.83
N ASP A 274 1.65 6.63 35.59
CA ASP A 274 1.45 7.44 36.79
C ASP A 274 0.93 8.86 36.49
N VAL A 275 1.28 9.42 35.33
CA VAL A 275 1.03 10.84 35.01
C VAL A 275 -0.03 11.06 33.94
N THR A 276 -0.44 10.03 33.20
CA THR A 276 -1.37 10.20 32.09
C THR A 276 -2.82 10.14 32.55
N GLU A 277 -3.62 11.14 32.19
CA GLU A 277 -5.07 11.15 32.48
C GLU A 277 -5.89 10.43 31.39
N ASN A 278 -5.29 10.13 30.24
CA ASN A 278 -5.99 9.46 29.16
C ASN A 278 -6.12 7.96 29.46
N GLU A 279 -7.34 7.55 29.80
CA GLU A 279 -7.66 6.17 30.15
C GLU A 279 -7.38 5.16 29.02
N THR A 280 -7.58 5.54 27.75
CA THR A 280 -7.26 4.65 26.62
C THR A 280 -5.76 4.42 26.50
N VAL A 281 -4.96 5.47 26.70
CA VAL A 281 -3.50 5.36 26.76
C VAL A 281 -3.07 4.51 27.95
N LYS A 282 -3.66 4.70 29.15
CA LYS A 282 -3.38 3.85 30.33
C LYS A 282 -3.59 2.38 30.03
N LEU A 283 -4.75 2.02 29.51
CA LEU A 283 -5.08 0.62 29.22
C LEU A 283 -4.15 0.03 28.14
N LEU A 284 -3.78 0.79 27.12
CA LEU A 284 -2.80 0.36 26.12
C LEU A 284 -1.41 0.12 26.74
N LEU A 285 -0.95 1.03 27.58
CA LEU A 285 0.32 0.90 28.27
C LEU A 285 0.35 -0.32 29.20
N LEU A 286 -0.75 -0.59 29.91
CA LEU A 286 -0.92 -1.82 30.71
C LEU A 286 -0.85 -3.08 29.84
N HIS A 287 -1.49 -3.08 28.66
CA HIS A 287 -1.35 -4.20 27.70
C HIS A 287 0.09 -4.40 27.26
N LEU A 288 0.84 -3.32 27.00
CA LEU A 288 2.24 -3.44 26.63
C LEU A 288 3.08 -4.00 27.77
N SER A 289 2.81 -3.63 29.02
CA SER A 289 3.53 -4.18 30.19
C SER A 289 3.41 -5.71 30.29
N LEU A 290 2.30 -6.30 29.84
CA LEU A 290 2.14 -7.76 29.77
C LEU A 290 3.06 -8.43 28.73
N ILE A 291 3.67 -7.68 27.82
CA ILE A 291 4.71 -8.21 26.91
C ILE A 291 5.99 -8.49 27.69
N LYS A 292 6.34 -7.65 28.69
CA LYS A 292 7.51 -7.84 29.55
C LYS A 292 7.28 -8.98 30.55
N ASP A 293 6.15 -8.92 31.24
CA ASP A 293 5.75 -9.92 32.24
C ASP A 293 4.30 -10.36 32.00
N PRO A 294 4.10 -11.45 31.24
CA PRO A 294 2.77 -11.98 30.96
C PRO A 294 2.01 -12.45 32.21
N THR A 295 2.72 -12.70 33.32
CA THR A 295 2.15 -13.26 34.56
C THR A 295 1.81 -12.20 35.60
N ASN A 296 2.07 -10.92 35.30
CA ASN A 296 1.81 -9.81 36.22
C ASN A 296 0.33 -9.73 36.60
N GLN A 297 0.02 -10.10 37.84
CA GLN A 297 -1.36 -10.16 38.35
C GLN A 297 -1.95 -8.77 38.58
N ASP A 298 -1.14 -7.78 38.95
CA ASP A 298 -1.61 -6.41 39.19
C ASP A 298 -2.13 -5.77 37.90
N VAL A 299 -1.37 -5.93 36.81
CA VAL A 299 -1.76 -5.46 35.47
C VAL A 299 -3.01 -6.19 34.97
N ARG A 300 -3.08 -7.52 35.16
CA ARG A 300 -4.27 -8.32 34.80
C ARG A 300 -5.49 -7.88 35.60
N GLY A 301 -5.33 -7.65 36.91
CA GLY A 301 -6.39 -7.17 37.80
C GLY A 301 -6.89 -5.78 37.39
N ALA A 302 -5.99 -4.87 37.01
CA ALA A 302 -6.35 -3.55 36.51
C ALA A 302 -7.16 -3.61 35.20
N LEU A 303 -6.73 -4.44 34.24
CA LEU A 303 -7.47 -4.66 32.99
C LEU A 303 -8.83 -5.32 33.24
N GLN A 304 -8.89 -6.32 34.13
CA GLN A 304 -10.15 -6.99 34.48
C GLN A 304 -11.12 -6.03 35.18
N LYS A 305 -10.63 -5.17 36.08
CA LYS A 305 -11.45 -4.12 36.69
C LYS A 305 -12.03 -3.17 35.65
N ALA A 306 -11.22 -2.72 34.70
CA ALA A 306 -11.69 -1.88 33.59
C ALA A 306 -12.76 -2.60 32.75
N GLN A 307 -12.62 -3.91 32.54
CA GLN A 307 -13.62 -4.72 31.86
C GLN A 307 -14.95 -4.81 32.64
N LEU A 308 -14.89 -4.98 33.96
CA LEU A 308 -16.07 -4.98 34.84
C LEU A 308 -16.78 -3.61 34.87
N GLU A 309 -16.04 -2.53 34.69
CA GLU A 309 -16.58 -1.17 34.49
C GLU A 309 -17.20 -0.96 33.08
N GLY A 310 -17.28 -2.02 32.26
CA GLY A 310 -17.90 -2.00 30.94
C GLY A 310 -16.99 -1.48 29.81
N LYS A 311 -15.68 -1.30 30.07
CA LYS A 311 -14.72 -0.86 29.05
C LYS A 311 -14.33 -2.03 28.15
N ASP A 312 -14.20 -1.75 26.85
CA ASP A 312 -13.66 -2.72 25.87
C ASP A 312 -12.13 -2.74 25.99
N ILE A 313 -11.62 -3.70 26.74
CA ILE A 313 -10.19 -3.83 27.03
C ILE A 313 -9.43 -4.56 25.92
N SER A 314 -10.05 -4.93 24.80
CA SER A 314 -9.31 -5.59 23.72
C SER A 314 -8.29 -4.62 23.12
N PHE A 315 -7.04 -5.09 22.91
CA PHE A 315 -5.96 -4.24 22.41
C PHE A 315 -6.36 -3.47 21.14
N GLN A 316 -6.97 -4.16 20.17
CA GLN A 316 -7.43 -3.55 18.93
C GLN A 316 -8.51 -2.49 19.18
N ALA A 317 -9.49 -2.73 20.07
CA ALA A 317 -10.51 -1.72 20.35
C ALA A 317 -9.94 -0.48 21.02
N LEU A 318 -8.93 -0.64 21.87
CA LEU A 318 -8.20 0.46 22.50
C LEU A 318 -7.38 1.25 21.47
N VAL A 319 -6.67 0.58 20.55
CA VAL A 319 -5.99 1.24 19.41
C VAL A 319 -6.98 2.01 18.55
N ASP A 320 -8.13 1.43 18.22
CA ASP A 320 -9.17 2.09 17.43
C ASP A 320 -9.76 3.28 18.19
N SER A 321 -9.91 3.18 19.52
CA SER A 321 -10.37 4.26 20.38
C SER A 321 -9.37 5.40 20.42
N LEU A 322 -8.08 5.08 20.58
CA LEU A 322 -7.00 6.05 20.59
C LEU A 322 -6.97 6.80 19.25
N ASN A 323 -6.97 6.08 18.13
CA ASN A 323 -7.05 6.68 16.81
C ASN A 323 -8.25 7.64 16.69
N ARG A 324 -9.47 7.20 17.05
CA ARG A 324 -10.66 8.08 17.00
C ARG A 324 -10.47 9.37 17.80
N GLN A 325 -9.89 9.29 19.00
CA GLN A 325 -9.61 10.46 19.83
C GLN A 325 -8.58 11.38 19.17
N THR A 326 -7.48 10.83 18.65
CA THR A 326 -6.42 11.56 17.95
C THR A 326 -6.96 12.30 16.71
N TYR A 327 -7.81 11.65 15.92
CA TYR A 327 -8.43 12.26 14.73
C TYR A 327 -9.54 13.27 15.08
N ALA A 328 -10.28 13.07 16.18
CA ALA A 328 -11.28 14.02 16.65
C ALA A 328 -10.66 15.31 17.20
N GLY A 329 -9.54 15.20 17.92
CA GLY A 329 -8.79 16.35 18.45
C GLY A 329 -8.04 17.15 17.38
N SER A 330 -7.84 16.57 16.19
CA SER A 330 -7.20 17.24 15.04
C SER A 330 -8.18 18.06 14.20
N ALA A 331 -9.45 18.18 14.60
CA ALA A 331 -10.40 19.08 13.98
C ALA A 331 -10.09 20.54 14.36
N THR A 332 -9.06 21.11 13.74
CA THR A 332 -8.99 22.56 13.56
C THR A 332 -10.20 22.98 12.71
N THR A 333 -10.99 23.86 13.31
CA THR A 333 -12.02 24.70 12.70
C THR A 333 -11.68 25.08 11.25
N GLY A 334 -12.36 24.46 10.29
CA GLY A 334 -12.13 24.70 8.86
C GLY A 334 -12.76 23.66 7.93
N GLY A 335 -13.97 23.18 8.24
CA GLY A 335 -14.79 22.38 7.32
C GLY A 335 -16.19 22.99 7.26
N PRO A 336 -16.81 23.14 6.07
CA PRO A 336 -17.86 24.13 5.85
C PRO A 336 -19.24 23.80 6.45
N PHE A 337 -19.38 22.77 7.28
CA PHE A 337 -20.67 22.45 7.87
C PHE A 337 -20.50 22.01 9.33
N GLY A 338 -20.79 22.94 10.24
CA GLY A 338 -21.18 22.61 11.61
C GLY A 338 -22.57 21.97 11.61
N GLY A 339 -22.81 21.08 12.58
CA GLY A 339 -24.16 20.61 12.88
C GLY A 339 -24.23 19.20 13.43
N GLY A 340 -24.51 19.08 14.74
CA GLY A 340 -25.33 18.02 15.31
C GLY A 340 -24.61 16.76 15.79
N ALA A 341 -24.63 16.53 17.11
CA ALA A 341 -24.27 15.26 17.72
C ALA A 341 -25.22 14.13 17.25
N ALA A 342 -24.70 13.21 16.44
CA ALA A 342 -25.36 11.94 16.17
C ALA A 342 -24.88 10.89 17.19
N LYS A 343 -25.81 10.40 18.01
CA LYS A 343 -25.62 9.29 18.96
C LYS A 343 -24.96 8.09 18.25
N PRO A 344 -23.84 7.52 18.73
CA PRO A 344 -23.18 6.43 18.02
C PRO A 344 -24.03 5.15 18.07
N PRO A 345 -24.27 4.48 16.93
CA PRO A 345 -25.01 3.21 16.91
C PRO A 345 -24.13 2.07 17.47
N ALA A 346 -24.76 1.10 18.13
CA ALA A 346 -24.12 -0.06 18.76
C ALA A 346 -23.22 -0.88 17.80
N LYS A 347 -22.14 -1.47 18.33
CA LYS A 347 -21.18 -2.29 17.57
C LYS A 347 -21.84 -3.61 17.12
N ALA A 348 -21.57 -4.03 15.88
CA ALA A 348 -22.12 -5.25 15.29
C ALA A 348 -21.45 -6.53 15.85
N THR A 349 -22.25 -7.57 16.11
CA THR A 349 -21.82 -8.89 16.62
C THR A 349 -21.00 -9.67 15.59
N LEU A 350 -20.34 -10.77 16.01
CA LEU A 350 -19.54 -11.61 15.09
C LEU A 350 -20.41 -12.21 13.96
N ASP A 351 -21.61 -12.68 14.30
CA ASP A 351 -22.58 -13.22 13.34
C ASP A 351 -23.05 -12.15 12.35
N GLU A 352 -23.26 -10.92 12.84
CA GLU A 352 -23.59 -9.78 11.98
C GLU A 352 -22.42 -9.43 11.05
N LYS A 353 -21.18 -9.50 11.52
CA LYS A 353 -20.00 -9.29 10.66
C LYS A 353 -19.89 -10.37 9.58
N LEU A 354 -20.12 -11.63 9.91
CA LEU A 354 -20.09 -12.73 8.95
C LEU A 354 -21.19 -12.57 7.89
N LYS A 355 -22.41 -12.27 8.32
CA LYS A 355 -23.55 -12.01 7.43
C LYS A 355 -23.32 -10.80 6.53
N ASN A 356 -22.77 -9.72 7.08
CA ASN A 356 -22.42 -8.52 6.29
C ASN A 356 -21.30 -8.83 5.28
N SER A 357 -20.35 -9.71 5.59
CA SER A 357 -19.30 -10.16 4.66
C SER A 357 -19.90 -10.98 3.50
N GLN A 358 -20.81 -11.90 3.77
CA GLN A 358 -21.49 -12.66 2.71
C GLN A 358 -22.29 -11.73 1.78
N MET A 359 -23.02 -10.77 2.36
CA MET A 359 -23.77 -9.78 1.57
C MET A 359 -22.87 -8.84 0.79
N ARG A 360 -21.68 -8.52 1.32
CA ARG A 360 -20.64 -7.79 0.60
C ARG A 360 -20.24 -8.54 -0.66
N ASP A 361 -19.97 -9.83 -0.55
CA ASP A 361 -19.54 -10.65 -1.68
C ASP A 361 -20.62 -10.72 -2.77
N VAL A 362 -21.89 -10.87 -2.36
CA VAL A 362 -23.03 -10.76 -3.28
C VAL A 362 -23.08 -9.39 -3.98
N LEU A 363 -22.86 -8.31 -3.24
CA LEU A 363 -22.92 -6.95 -3.77
C LEU A 363 -21.79 -6.65 -4.77
N VAL A 364 -20.57 -7.13 -4.51
CA VAL A 364 -19.39 -6.82 -5.35
C VAL A 364 -19.16 -7.82 -6.49
N SER A 365 -19.77 -9.02 -6.42
CA SER A 365 -19.57 -10.08 -7.43
C SER A 365 -20.14 -9.76 -8.81
N ARG A 366 -21.01 -8.76 -8.94
CA ARG A 366 -21.67 -8.41 -10.20
C ARG A 366 -21.99 -6.93 -10.31
N LYS A 367 -22.26 -6.49 -11.54
CA LYS A 367 -22.88 -5.19 -11.80
C LYS A 367 -24.37 -5.28 -11.49
N TRP A 368 -24.90 -4.21 -10.92
CA TRP A 368 -26.31 -4.10 -10.54
C TRP A 368 -27.00 -3.07 -11.40
N THR A 369 -28.28 -3.25 -11.67
CA THR A 369 -29.10 -2.22 -12.31
C THR A 369 -30.11 -1.71 -11.30
N LEU A 370 -30.01 -0.42 -10.95
CA LEU A 370 -31.00 0.27 -10.14
C LEU A 370 -32.14 0.72 -11.05
N TYR A 371 -33.33 0.21 -10.78
CA TYR A 371 -34.57 0.63 -11.42
C TYR A 371 -35.26 1.65 -10.51
N ASN A 372 -35.62 2.79 -11.08
CA ASN A 372 -36.52 3.76 -10.46
C ASN A 372 -37.83 3.79 -11.28
N LEU A 373 -38.83 3.07 -10.80
CA LEU A 373 -40.14 2.94 -11.46
C LEU A 373 -40.89 4.26 -11.53
N GLN A 374 -40.67 5.17 -10.57
CA GLN A 374 -41.32 6.48 -10.52
C GLN A 374 -40.78 7.40 -11.63
N ALA A 375 -39.46 7.42 -11.82
CA ALA A 375 -38.79 8.23 -12.84
C ALA A 375 -38.69 7.52 -14.21
N LYS A 376 -39.01 6.22 -14.26
CA LYS A 376 -38.74 5.32 -15.41
C LYS A 376 -37.26 5.37 -15.83
N GLU A 377 -36.36 5.44 -14.85
CA GLU A 377 -34.92 5.53 -15.09
C GLU A 377 -34.22 4.23 -14.67
N GLU A 378 -33.19 3.87 -15.44
CA GLU A 378 -32.29 2.76 -15.16
C GLU A 378 -30.87 3.28 -14.96
N TRP A 379 -30.20 2.80 -13.92
CA TRP A 379 -28.84 3.18 -13.59
C TRP A 379 -28.01 1.92 -13.36
N PHE A 380 -26.83 1.83 -13.96
CA PHE A 380 -25.92 0.71 -13.72
C PHE A 380 -24.96 1.04 -12.60
N PHE A 381 -24.71 0.11 -11.68
CA PHE A 381 -23.84 0.30 -10.52
C PHE A 381 -22.79 -0.82 -10.44
N GLU A 382 -21.58 -0.43 -10.06
CA GLU A 382 -20.45 -1.30 -9.76
C GLU A 382 -19.93 -0.97 -8.36
N PHE A 383 -19.95 -1.94 -7.47
CA PHE A 383 -19.51 -1.80 -6.08
C PHE A 383 -18.11 -2.36 -5.91
N ARG A 384 -17.24 -1.60 -5.25
CA ARG A 384 -15.85 -1.99 -4.95
C ARG A 384 -15.60 -1.92 -3.45
N PRO A 385 -15.11 -3.00 -2.83
CA PRO A 385 -14.85 -3.00 -1.39
C PRO A 385 -13.63 -2.13 -1.04
N ILE A 386 -13.63 -1.53 0.14
CA ILE A 386 -12.50 -0.78 0.71
C ILE A 386 -12.35 -1.17 2.18
N GLY A 387 -11.12 -1.53 2.57
CA GLY A 387 -10.79 -1.97 3.93
C GLY A 387 -10.62 -3.48 4.03
N ALA A 388 -10.60 -3.99 5.27
CA ALA A 388 -10.37 -5.40 5.56
C ALA A 388 -11.47 -6.30 4.94
N ALA A 389 -11.14 -7.57 4.72
CA ALA A 389 -12.09 -8.58 4.23
C ALA A 389 -13.27 -8.83 5.19
N THR A 390 -13.23 -8.32 6.42
CA THR A 390 -14.33 -8.36 7.39
C THR A 390 -15.18 -7.08 7.39
N SER A 391 -14.75 -6.05 6.66
CA SER A 391 -15.46 -4.79 6.52
C SER A 391 -16.36 -4.83 5.29
N ALA A 392 -17.67 -4.73 5.52
CA ALA A 392 -18.66 -4.65 4.44
C ALA A 392 -18.86 -3.18 4.05
N GLN A 393 -17.82 -2.53 3.55
CA GLN A 393 -17.88 -1.15 3.09
C GLN A 393 -16.99 -0.95 1.87
N GLY A 394 -17.20 0.14 1.12
CA GLY A 394 -16.46 0.39 -0.10
C GLY A 394 -16.86 1.65 -0.85
N THR A 395 -16.44 1.79 -2.10
CA THR A 395 -16.91 2.82 -3.04
C THR A 395 -17.79 2.21 -4.11
N CYS A 396 -18.70 2.99 -4.68
CA CYS A 396 -19.45 2.54 -5.83
C CYS A 396 -19.48 3.60 -6.91
N LYS A 397 -19.46 3.12 -8.15
CA LYS A 397 -19.64 3.94 -9.34
C LYS A 397 -20.95 3.52 -9.97
N GLY A 398 -21.68 4.47 -10.52
CA GLY A 398 -22.82 4.16 -11.33
C GLY A 398 -23.02 5.11 -12.48
N THR A 399 -23.80 4.68 -13.45
CA THR A 399 -23.96 5.35 -14.73
C THR A 399 -25.43 5.46 -15.08
N ARG A 400 -25.86 6.68 -15.44
CA ARG A 400 -27.17 6.96 -16.02
C ARG A 400 -26.96 7.43 -17.46
N GLY A 401 -27.30 6.58 -18.43
CA GLY A 401 -26.96 6.83 -19.83
C GLY A 401 -25.44 6.99 -20.01
N ARG A 402 -24.99 8.17 -20.48
CA ARG A 402 -23.55 8.51 -20.66
C ARG A 402 -22.91 9.18 -19.44
N LEU A 403 -23.69 9.55 -18.42
CA LEU A 403 -23.20 10.27 -17.25
C LEU A 403 -22.71 9.30 -16.18
N VAL A 404 -21.49 9.53 -15.70
CA VAL A 404 -20.86 8.73 -14.64
C VAL A 404 -20.96 9.47 -13.30
N HIS A 405 -21.50 8.79 -12.31
CA HIS A 405 -21.62 9.22 -10.92
C HIS A 405 -20.73 8.34 -10.04
N ASN A 406 -20.01 8.95 -9.10
CA ASN A 406 -19.16 8.22 -8.15
C ASN A 406 -19.60 8.57 -6.73
N TRP A 407 -19.90 7.54 -5.93
CA TRP A 407 -20.24 7.68 -4.52
C TRP A 407 -19.07 7.23 -3.68
N LYS A 408 -18.76 8.03 -2.66
CA LYS A 408 -17.53 7.91 -1.88
C LYS A 408 -17.59 6.75 -0.89
N ARG A 409 -18.80 6.32 -0.51
CA ARG A 409 -18.99 5.28 0.47
C ARG A 409 -20.27 4.50 0.23
N TRP A 410 -20.16 3.18 0.29
CA TRP A 410 -21.26 2.31 0.69
C TRP A 410 -20.83 1.51 1.92
N GLN A 411 -21.80 1.08 2.71
CA GLN A 411 -21.58 0.15 3.81
C GLN A 411 -22.81 -0.74 3.99
N ILE A 412 -22.58 -1.99 4.39
CA ILE A 412 -23.62 -2.91 4.83
C ILE A 412 -23.52 -3.03 6.34
N ARG A 413 -24.57 -2.62 7.05
CA ARG A 413 -24.70 -2.80 8.49
C ARG A 413 -26.06 -3.40 8.79
N ASN A 414 -26.12 -4.40 9.66
CA ASN A 414 -27.35 -5.10 10.02
C ASN A 414 -28.13 -5.57 8.79
N SER A 415 -27.41 -6.10 7.77
CA SER A 415 -28.01 -6.50 6.47
C SER A 415 -28.69 -5.38 5.66
N ILE A 416 -28.39 -4.11 5.96
CA ILE A 416 -28.86 -2.94 5.23
C ILE A 416 -27.68 -2.31 4.51
N LEU A 417 -27.78 -2.23 3.19
CA LEU A 417 -26.85 -1.48 2.34
C LEU A 417 -27.21 0.01 2.42
N THR A 418 -26.27 0.84 2.85
CA THR A 418 -26.37 2.30 2.81
C THR A 418 -25.35 2.87 1.84
N ILE A 419 -25.79 3.69 0.88
CA ILE A 419 -24.93 4.41 -0.07
C ILE A 419 -24.90 5.89 0.31
N ASP A 420 -23.68 6.42 0.50
CA ASP A 420 -23.32 7.78 0.93
C ASP A 420 -24.07 8.31 2.16
N GLY A 421 -24.67 7.43 2.97
CA GLY A 421 -25.41 7.80 4.19
C GLY A 421 -26.86 8.22 3.96
N TYR A 422 -27.36 8.22 2.72
CA TYR A 422 -28.69 8.74 2.39
C TYR A 422 -29.68 7.67 1.92
N GLN A 423 -29.23 6.71 1.09
CA GLN A 423 -30.11 5.69 0.53
C GLN A 423 -29.85 4.33 1.18
N SER A 424 -30.90 3.72 1.73
CA SER A 424 -30.84 2.44 2.44
C SER A 424 -31.64 1.36 1.71
N PHE A 425 -31.03 0.19 1.54
CA PHE A 425 -31.62 -0.95 0.83
C PHE A 425 -31.49 -2.22 1.66
N LYS A 426 -32.52 -3.06 1.63
CA LYS A 426 -32.55 -4.39 2.23
C LYS A 426 -32.49 -5.43 1.12
N TYR A 427 -31.68 -6.47 1.31
CA TYR A 427 -31.62 -7.58 0.36
C TYR A 427 -32.83 -8.50 0.52
N GLU A 428 -33.54 -8.75 -0.57
CA GLU A 428 -34.68 -9.66 -0.65
C GLU A 428 -34.22 -10.96 -1.34
N GLU A 429 -33.98 -12.01 -0.54
CA GLU A 429 -33.40 -13.27 -1.03
C GLU A 429 -34.27 -13.97 -2.07
N VAL A 430 -35.59 -13.95 -1.90
CA VAL A 430 -36.57 -14.60 -2.81
C VAL A 430 -36.43 -14.07 -4.24
N ARG A 431 -36.19 -12.76 -4.38
CA ARG A 431 -36.10 -12.07 -5.68
C ARG A 431 -34.64 -11.74 -6.06
N ARG A 432 -33.68 -12.05 -5.19
CA ARG A 432 -32.25 -11.75 -5.32
C ARG A 432 -31.96 -10.29 -5.71
N GLN A 433 -32.67 -9.37 -5.07
CA GLN A 433 -32.65 -7.93 -5.37
C GLN A 433 -32.48 -7.10 -4.09
N TRP A 434 -31.94 -5.89 -4.20
CA TRP A 434 -31.91 -4.94 -3.09
C TRP A 434 -33.07 -3.95 -3.21
N VAL A 435 -33.99 -3.93 -2.25
CA VAL A 435 -35.18 -3.07 -2.27
C VAL A 435 -35.02 -1.96 -1.25
N GLN A 436 -35.53 -0.76 -1.54
CA GLN A 436 -35.43 0.38 -0.61
C GLN A 436 -36.04 0.05 0.76
N ALA A 437 -35.28 0.29 1.84
CA ALA A 437 -35.59 -0.15 3.19
C ALA A 437 -36.77 0.62 3.85
N ASN A 438 -37.20 1.73 3.27
CA ASN A 438 -38.31 2.57 3.75
C ASN A 438 -39.70 2.14 3.22
N GLY A 439 -39.82 0.93 2.65
CA GLY A 439 -41.09 0.39 2.15
C GLY A 439 -41.51 0.91 0.76
N ARG A 440 -40.71 1.77 0.13
CA ARG A 440 -40.93 2.19 -1.26
C ARG A 440 -40.45 1.09 -2.22
N LYS A 441 -41.40 0.38 -2.83
CA LYS A 441 -41.12 -0.68 -3.82
C LYS A 441 -40.72 -0.15 -5.20
N GLU A 442 -40.68 1.17 -5.36
CA GLU A 442 -40.44 1.84 -6.63
C GLU A 442 -38.96 1.93 -7.00
N ILE A 443 -38.04 1.74 -6.04
CA ILE A 443 -36.59 1.82 -6.27
C ILE A 443 -35.90 0.55 -5.79
N PHE A 444 -35.24 -0.18 -6.68
CA PHE A 444 -34.55 -1.44 -6.35
C PHE A 444 -33.38 -1.76 -7.28
N PHE A 445 -32.36 -2.45 -6.76
CA PHE A 445 -31.27 -3.03 -7.55
C PHE A 445 -31.58 -4.48 -7.95
N ARG A 446 -31.49 -4.79 -9.23
CA ARG A 446 -31.65 -6.13 -9.78
C ARG A 446 -30.39 -6.61 -10.51
#